data_AF-A0A952DR05-F1
#
_entry.id   AF-A0A952DR05-F1
#
_cell.length_a   1.000
_cell.length_b   1.000
_cell.length_c   1.000
_cell.angle_alpha   90.00
_cell.angle_beta   90.00
_cell.angle_gamma   90.00
#
_symmetry.space_group_name_H-M   'P 1'
#
loop_
_entity.id
_entity.type
_entity.pdbx_description
1 polymer ?
#
loop_
_entity_poly.entity_id
_entity_poly.type
_entity_poly.pdbx_seq_one_letter_code
_entity_poly.pdbx_strand_id
1 'polypeptide(L)'
;MNNNNAVINFRTRFLKNKAAVVALLFILLAILLAVFGYFIAPDNSPNANRMIPEIGSKKPWFSTLLLKEKRQTINSENFFQILLNGKTE
;
A
#
# COMPACT_ATOMS: atom_id res chain seq x y z
N MET A 1 5.85 47.25 -3.11
CA MET A 1 4.42 46.90 -2.98
C MET A 1 4.29 45.40 -2.84
N ASN A 2 3.60 44.95 -1.79
CA ASN A 2 3.67 43.60 -1.24
C ASN A 2 2.89 42.57 -2.11
N ASN A 3 3.56 41.55 -2.64
CA ASN A 3 3.00 40.53 -3.55
C ASN A 3 2.21 39.40 -2.82
N ASN A 4 1.65 39.69 -1.66
CA ASN A 4 0.88 38.71 -0.88
C ASN A 4 -0.54 38.51 -1.44
N ASN A 5 -1.02 39.44 -2.27
CA ASN A 5 -2.39 39.43 -2.79
C ASN A 5 -2.60 38.36 -3.88
N ALA A 6 -1.57 38.02 -4.66
CA ALA A 6 -1.70 37.06 -5.76
C ALA A 6 -1.99 35.63 -5.24
N VAL A 7 -1.31 35.19 -4.18
CA VAL A 7 -1.51 33.86 -3.57
C VAL A 7 -2.88 33.76 -2.90
N ILE A 8 -3.30 34.82 -2.19
CA ILE A 8 -4.61 34.89 -1.53
C ILE A 8 -5.74 34.83 -2.58
N ASN A 9 -5.56 35.50 -3.72
CA ASN A 9 -6.52 35.48 -4.82
C ASN A 9 -6.60 34.12 -5.52
N PHE A 10 -5.48 33.41 -5.66
CA PHE A 10 -5.49 32.06 -6.21
C PHE A 10 -6.21 31.07 -5.29
N ARG A 11 -5.85 31.03 -4.00
CA ARG A 11 -6.46 30.09 -3.02
C ARG A 11 -7.98 30.27 -2.93
N THR A 12 -8.44 31.51 -2.86
CA THR A 12 -9.88 31.82 -2.79
C THR A 12 -10.64 31.47 -4.07
N ARG A 13 -10.03 31.66 -5.25
CA ARG A 13 -10.64 31.24 -6.54
C ARG A 13 -10.64 29.73 -6.71
N PHE A 14 -9.58 29.05 -6.28
CA PHE A 14 -9.47 27.60 -6.31
C PHE A 14 -10.52 26.93 -5.41
N LEU A 15 -10.65 27.39 -4.17
CA LEU A 15 -11.63 26.85 -3.21
C LEU A 15 -13.09 27.11 -3.62
N LYS A 16 -13.36 28.14 -4.42
CA LYS A 16 -14.69 28.41 -4.99
C LYS A 16 -15.05 27.46 -6.14
N ASN A 17 -14.05 26.88 -6.81
CA ASN A 17 -14.28 25.90 -7.86
C ASN A 17 -14.53 24.52 -7.24
N LYS A 18 -15.81 24.17 -7.08
CA LYS A 18 -16.23 22.89 -6.49
C LYS A 18 -15.63 21.68 -7.21
N ALA A 19 -15.53 21.71 -8.55
CA ALA A 19 -14.97 20.61 -9.32
C ALA A 19 -13.48 20.42 -9.03
N ALA A 20 -12.71 21.51 -8.95
CA ALA A 20 -11.29 21.46 -8.63
C ALA A 20 -11.03 20.93 -7.21
N VAL A 21 -11.86 21.31 -6.24
CA VAL A 21 -11.77 20.83 -4.86
C VAL A 21 -12.10 19.34 -4.75
N VAL A 22 -13.13 18.87 -5.46
CA VAL A 22 -13.49 17.44 -5.48
C VAL A 22 -12.37 16.61 -6.12
N ALA A 23 -11.80 17.07 -7.23
CA ALA A 23 -10.66 16.39 -7.86
C ALA A 23 -9.44 16.33 -6.94
N LEU A 24 -9.14 17.43 -6.23
CA LEU A 24 -8.06 17.44 -5.24
C LEU A 24 -8.29 16.45 -4.11
N LEU A 25 -9.53 16.38 -3.59
CA LEU A 25 -9.88 15.45 -2.52
C LEU A 25 -9.77 13.99 -2.98
N PHE A 26 -10.18 13.68 -4.22
CA PHE A 26 -10.02 12.36 -4.81
C PHE A 26 -8.54 11.96 -4.95
N ILE A 27 -7.69 12.87 -5.42
CA ILE A 27 -6.24 12.62 -5.53
C ILE A 27 -5.63 12.37 -4.15
N LEU A 28 -6.01 13.16 -3.14
CA LEU A 28 -5.55 12.96 -1.77
C LEU A 28 -5.97 11.59 -1.22
N LEU A 29 -7.21 11.17 -1.45
CA LEU A 29 -7.68 9.83 -1.07
C LEU A 29 -6.90 8.72 -1.78
N ALA A 30 -6.61 8.86 -3.08
CA ALA A 30 -5.83 7.89 -3.83
C ALA A 30 -4.38 7.77 -3.28
N ILE A 31 -3.75 8.90 -2.93
CA ILE A 31 -2.42 8.90 -2.31
C ILE A 31 -2.46 8.22 -0.94
N LEU A 32 -3.48 8.50 -0.12
CA LEU A 32 -3.67 7.83 1.17
C LEU A 32 -3.84 6.33 0.98
N LEU A 33 -4.66 5.88 0.03
CA LEU A 33 -4.81 4.46 -0.28
C LEU A 33 -3.52 3.82 -0.78
N ALA A 34 -2.70 4.53 -1.56
CA ALA A 34 -1.41 4.01 -2.02
C ALA A 34 -0.41 3.85 -0.86
N VAL A 35 -0.37 4.81 0.06
CA VAL A 35 0.54 4.76 1.23
C VAL A 35 0.06 3.77 2.29
N PHE A 36 -1.24 3.75 2.57
CA PHE A 36 -1.83 2.91 3.62
C PHE A 36 -2.37 1.58 3.11
N GLY A 37 -2.29 1.31 1.80
CA GLY A 37 -2.81 0.09 1.19
C GLY A 37 -2.24 -1.18 1.82
N TYR A 38 -0.98 -1.14 2.24
CA TYR A 38 -0.33 -2.23 2.98
C TYR A 38 -1.07 -2.58 4.28
N PHE A 39 -1.57 -1.60 5.04
CA PHE A 39 -2.30 -1.85 6.29
C PHE A 39 -3.75 -2.29 6.06
N ILE A 40 -4.32 -1.95 4.90
CA ILE A 40 -5.71 -2.24 4.55
C ILE A 40 -5.81 -3.64 3.93
N ALA A 41 -4.80 -4.08 3.19
CA ALA A 41 -4.75 -5.41 2.61
C ALA A 41 -4.36 -6.46 3.66
N PRO A 42 -5.08 -7.58 3.77
CA PRO A 42 -4.83 -8.61 4.79
C PRO A 42 -3.59 -9.49 4.52
N ASP A 43 -2.84 -9.23 3.45
CA ASP A 43 -1.66 -10.02 3.08
C ASP A 43 -0.39 -9.38 3.64
N ASN A 44 -0.18 -9.61 4.92
CA ASN A 44 0.92 -9.01 5.68
C ASN A 44 2.28 -9.68 5.42
N SER A 45 2.39 -10.61 4.46
CA SER A 45 3.62 -11.36 4.24
C SER A 45 4.58 -10.62 3.27
N PRO A 46 5.90 -10.63 3.51
CA PRO A 46 6.85 -10.04 2.58
C PRO A 46 6.88 -10.92 1.35
N ASN A 47 6.67 -10.34 0.17
CA ASN A 47 6.61 -11.08 -1.08
C ASN A 47 5.58 -12.23 -1.01
N ALA A 48 4.33 -11.86 -0.69
CA ALA A 48 3.06 -12.61 -0.72
C ALA A 48 2.88 -13.75 -1.75
N ASN A 49 3.73 -13.82 -2.77
CA ASN A 49 3.64 -14.77 -3.85
C ASN A 49 4.77 -15.81 -3.80
N ARG A 50 4.73 -16.74 -2.82
CA ARG A 50 5.53 -17.97 -2.90
C ARG A 50 4.87 -18.93 -3.88
N MET A 51 5.18 -18.77 -5.17
CA MET A 51 4.74 -19.73 -6.18
C MET A 51 5.54 -21.03 -6.05
N ILE A 52 4.82 -22.17 -5.95
CA ILE A 52 5.39 -23.52 -6.02
C ILE A 52 4.90 -24.14 -7.35
N PRO A 53 5.67 -24.02 -8.44
CA PRO A 53 5.25 -24.44 -9.78
C PRO A 53 4.78 -25.90 -9.85
N GLU A 54 5.37 -26.77 -9.03
CA GLU A 54 5.05 -28.19 -8.93
C GLU A 54 3.60 -28.45 -8.48
N ILE A 55 3.01 -27.53 -7.72
CA ILE A 55 1.61 -27.57 -7.28
C ILE A 55 0.72 -26.82 -8.29
N GLY A 56 1.23 -25.77 -8.92
CA GLY A 56 0.46 -24.89 -9.82
C GLY A 56 -0.17 -25.59 -11.04
N SER A 57 0.37 -26.73 -11.47
CA SER A 57 -0.17 -27.54 -12.58
C SER A 57 -0.94 -28.79 -12.12
N LYS A 58 -1.20 -28.96 -10.82
CA LYS A 58 -1.94 -30.12 -10.30
C LYS A 58 -3.44 -29.86 -10.31
N LYS A 59 -4.21 -30.93 -10.48
CA LYS A 59 -5.67 -30.87 -10.38
C LYS A 59 -6.10 -30.58 -8.93
N PRO A 60 -7.29 -30.00 -8.70
CA PRO A 60 -7.88 -29.93 -7.38
C PRO A 60 -7.90 -31.31 -6.70
N TRP A 61 -7.80 -31.35 -5.36
CA TRP A 61 -7.75 -32.57 -4.53
C TRP A 61 -6.53 -33.49 -4.69
N PHE A 62 -5.39 -32.94 -5.09
CA PHE A 62 -4.11 -33.66 -5.05
C PHE A 62 -3.42 -33.55 -3.68
N SER A 63 -2.63 -34.58 -3.33
CA SER A 63 -1.78 -34.61 -2.14
C SER A 63 -0.30 -34.72 -2.54
N THR A 64 0.57 -33.96 -1.87
CA THR A 64 2.03 -34.10 -1.99
C THR A 64 2.71 -33.94 -0.64
N LEU A 65 3.87 -34.56 -0.51
CA LEU A 65 4.82 -34.22 0.54
C LEU A 65 5.49 -32.88 0.18
N LEU A 66 5.63 -31.98 1.16
CA LEU A 66 6.43 -30.76 1.03
C LEU A 66 7.45 -30.71 2.15
N LEU A 67 8.65 -30.23 1.82
CA LEU A 67 9.65 -29.93 2.85
C LEU A 67 9.22 -28.68 3.61
N LYS A 68 9.05 -28.81 4.93
CA LYS A 68 8.74 -27.67 5.79
C LYS A 68 10.02 -26.95 6.20
N GLU A 69 10.21 -25.74 5.67
CA GLU A 69 11.29 -24.86 6.08
C GLU A 69 11.09 -24.37 7.52
N LYS A 70 12.18 -24.24 8.29
CA LYS A 70 12.13 -23.68 9.65
C LYS A 70 11.89 -22.18 9.54
N ARG A 71 10.82 -21.70 10.18
CA ARG A 71 10.51 -20.25 10.28
C ARG A 71 11.69 -19.54 10.95
N GLN A 72 12.22 -18.51 10.29
CA GLN A 72 13.29 -17.71 10.86
C GLN A 72 12.75 -16.93 12.07
N THR A 73 13.56 -16.77 13.12
CA THR A 73 13.18 -15.95 14.27
C THR A 73 13.15 -14.49 13.83
N ILE A 74 11.95 -13.92 13.77
CA ILE A 74 11.73 -12.54 13.33
C ILE A 74 12.31 -11.60 14.39
N ASN A 75 13.26 -10.73 13.98
CA ASN A 75 13.64 -9.58 14.78
C ASN A 75 12.50 -8.57 14.78
N SER A 76 12.30 -7.83 15.88
CA SER A 76 11.30 -6.77 15.96
C SER A 76 11.57 -5.70 14.89
N GLU A 77 10.75 -5.69 13.84
CA GLU A 77 10.84 -4.70 12.76
C GLU A 77 10.13 -3.40 13.14
N ASN A 78 10.69 -2.28 12.68
CA ASN A 78 10.10 -0.96 12.90
C ASN A 78 8.95 -0.70 11.92
N PHE A 79 8.04 0.22 12.28
CA PHE A 79 6.88 0.61 11.46
C PHE A 79 7.23 0.91 9.99
N PHE A 80 8.32 1.64 9.75
CA PHE A 80 8.78 1.96 8.38
C PHE A 80 9.28 0.74 7.59
N GLN A 81 9.86 -0.25 8.27
CA GLN A 81 10.33 -1.47 7.61
C GLN A 81 9.15 -2.32 7.16
N ILE A 82 8.15 -2.46 8.03
CA ILE A 82 6.88 -3.16 7.74
C ILE A 82 6.13 -2.46 6.60
N LEU A 83 6.08 -1.12 6.61
CA LEU A 83 5.41 -0.35 5.57
C LEU A 83 6.03 -0.53 4.18
N LEU A 84 7.36 -0.65 4.10
CA LEU A 84 8.07 -0.74 2.82
C LEU A 84 8.27 -2.17 2.32
N ASN A 85 8.49 -3.14 3.22
CA ASN A 85 8.88 -4.50 2.84
C ASN A 85 7.84 -5.57 3.20
N GLY A 86 6.81 -5.20 3.96
CA GLY A 86 5.92 -6.15 4.60
C GLY A 86 6.48 -6.73 5.89
N LYS A 87 5.62 -7.42 6.65
CA LYS A 87 6.00 -8.03 7.94
C LYS A 87 6.55 -9.43 7.66
N THR A 88 7.79 -9.69 8.01
CA THR A 88 8.35 -11.05 7.94
C THR A 88 7.57 -11.99 8.87
N GLU A 89 7.02 -13.07 8.29
CA GLU A 89 6.33 -14.17 8.98
C GLU A 89 7.26 -15.37 9.15
#